data_AF-A0A359EZL0-F1
#
_entry.id   AF-A0A359EZL0-F1
#
_cell.length_a   1.000
_cell.length_b   1.000
_cell.length_c   1.000
_cell.angle_alpha   90.00
_cell.angle_beta   90.00
_cell.angle_gamma   90.00
#
_symmetry.space_group_name_H-M   'P 1'
#
loop_
_entity.id
_entity.type
_entity.pdbx_description
1 polymer ?
#
loop_
_entity_poly.entity_id
_entity_poly.type
_entity_poly.pdbx_seq_one_letter_code
_entity_poly.pdbx_strand_id
1 'polypeptide(L)'
;MSSFGAGAFAVGPGSNQLPVGRYMTTANSGRCAISVRDAGNVELGFQRSFAGLMFVDIESSARRVETAGPCVWSPASSAAQPYAFTGMARVGLDVATGWYTASGGPQCYWEISEDADGSYGGVLDAHYGAGRVAISLTPTSGVLLTEDCGTWTRLASEPPRYFEVIGSPTDPILLGGREAFFTGYSPPALSGTASAIMITAGPWTLDLKAPTGSNFIAGTQYNAVTLNESATTVGMYLRGLGRSCTNVSGSLRVLALETSGGSVTRFSALARQTCDGVGAAYILIDWDPVELVPVLP
;
A
#
# COMPACT_ATOMS: atom_id res chain seq x y z
N MET A 1 12.62 -6.77 34.40
CA MET A 1 11.57 -7.74 34.00
C MET A 1 11.89 -8.30 32.60
N SER A 2 11.87 -9.61 32.38
CA SER A 2 12.26 -10.24 31.09
C SER A 2 11.09 -10.61 30.18
N SER A 3 9.86 -10.56 30.67
CA SER A 3 8.63 -10.75 29.91
C SER A 3 7.45 -10.14 30.65
N PHE A 4 6.40 -9.75 29.94
CA PHE A 4 5.20 -9.14 30.54
C PHE A 4 3.93 -9.58 29.82
N GLY A 5 2.90 -9.90 30.59
CA GLY A 5 1.56 -10.22 30.07
C GLY A 5 0.68 -8.99 30.00
N ALA A 6 -0.64 -9.18 30.09
CA ALA A 6 -1.61 -8.10 30.23
C ALA A 6 -1.40 -7.27 31.50
N GLY A 7 -1.53 -5.96 31.39
CA GLY A 7 -1.40 -5.03 32.51
C GLY A 7 -0.80 -3.68 32.11
N ALA A 8 -0.41 -2.90 33.12
CA ALA A 8 0.28 -1.62 32.94
C ALA A 8 1.67 -1.67 33.57
N PHE A 9 2.68 -1.23 32.83
CA PHE A 9 4.09 -1.33 33.20
C PHE A 9 4.77 0.02 33.05
N ALA A 10 5.53 0.43 34.07
CA ALA A 10 6.38 1.61 33.98
C ALA A 10 7.64 1.28 33.16
N VAL A 11 8.01 2.15 32.23
CA VAL A 11 9.22 2.03 31.41
C VAL A 11 10.39 2.70 32.13
N GLY A 12 11.52 2.03 32.20
CA GLY A 12 12.74 2.55 32.84
C GLY A 12 13.77 1.47 33.20
N PRO A 13 14.91 1.87 33.76
CA PRO A 13 16.03 0.97 34.05
C PRO A 13 15.87 0.19 35.38
N GLY A 14 14.85 0.49 36.19
CA GLY A 14 14.64 -0.14 37.49
C GLY A 14 14.31 -1.64 37.38
N SER A 15 14.60 -2.40 38.44
CA SER A 15 14.39 -3.87 38.47
C SER A 15 12.93 -4.29 38.20
N ASN A 16 11.98 -3.44 38.58
CA ASN A 16 10.53 -3.62 38.41
C ASN A 16 9.96 -2.84 37.22
N GLN A 17 10.82 -2.24 36.40
CA GLN A 17 10.43 -1.49 35.21
C GLN A 17 10.73 -2.30 33.95
N LEU A 18 10.06 -1.91 32.87
CA LEU A 18 10.27 -2.45 31.54
C LEU A 18 11.39 -1.67 30.85
N PRO A 19 12.50 -2.32 30.47
CA PRO A 19 13.55 -1.65 29.71
C PRO A 19 13.07 -1.23 28.31
N VAL A 20 13.70 -0.20 27.77
CA VAL A 20 13.56 0.14 26.34
C VAL A 20 14.08 -0.99 25.46
N GLY A 21 13.56 -1.08 24.24
CA GLY A 21 13.93 -2.07 23.25
C GLY A 21 12.75 -2.67 22.50
N ARG A 22 13.05 -3.59 21.59
CA ARG A 22 12.03 -4.30 20.82
C ARG A 22 11.53 -5.52 21.57
N TYR A 23 10.22 -5.70 21.64
CA TYR A 23 9.56 -6.87 22.20
C TYR A 23 8.69 -7.55 21.15
N MET A 24 8.48 -8.85 21.30
CA MET A 24 7.64 -9.64 20.42
C MET A 24 6.66 -10.53 21.19
N THR A 25 5.57 -10.88 20.53
CA THR A 25 4.61 -11.90 20.96
C THR A 25 4.03 -12.59 19.73
N THR A 26 3.26 -13.65 19.95
CA THR A 26 2.40 -14.24 18.92
C THR A 26 0.94 -14.14 19.37
N ALA A 27 0.10 -13.55 18.54
CA ALA A 27 -1.35 -13.56 18.70
C ALA A 27 -1.88 -14.92 18.26
N ASN A 28 -2.46 -15.66 19.21
CA ASN A 28 -3.08 -16.96 18.99
C ASN A 28 -4.57 -16.85 19.35
N SER A 29 -5.44 -16.68 18.35
CA SER A 29 -6.90 -16.61 18.50
C SER A 29 -7.36 -15.71 19.66
N GLY A 30 -7.15 -14.41 19.50
CA GLY A 30 -7.54 -13.39 20.47
C GLY A 30 -6.84 -12.07 20.20
N ARG A 31 -7.50 -10.95 20.53
CA ARG A 31 -6.90 -9.62 20.33
C ARG A 31 -5.74 -9.43 21.31
N CYS A 32 -4.51 -9.47 20.80
CA CYS A 32 -3.37 -8.86 21.47
C CYS A 32 -3.40 -7.37 21.18
N ALA A 33 -3.19 -6.54 22.20
CA ALA A 33 -3.05 -5.11 22.02
C ALA A 33 -1.97 -4.55 22.93
N ILE A 34 -1.28 -3.53 22.44
CA ILE A 34 -0.27 -2.80 23.18
C ILE A 34 -0.36 -1.31 22.86
N SER A 35 -0.34 -0.48 23.90
CA SER A 35 -0.29 0.99 23.83
C SER A 35 0.97 1.45 24.55
N VAL A 36 1.76 2.29 23.89
CA VAL A 36 2.96 2.92 24.45
C VAL A 36 2.65 4.39 24.69
N ARG A 37 2.93 4.88 25.90
CA ARG A 37 2.58 6.24 26.34
C ARG A 37 3.77 6.98 26.94
N ASP A 38 3.77 8.30 26.82
CA ASP A 38 4.76 9.20 27.41
C ASP A 38 4.45 9.57 28.88
N ALA A 39 5.23 10.52 29.44
CA ALA A 39 5.06 11.01 30.82
C ALA A 39 3.73 11.73 31.05
N GLY A 40 3.17 12.35 30.01
CA GLY A 40 1.89 13.06 30.02
C GLY A 40 0.69 12.14 29.78
N ASN A 41 0.90 10.82 29.66
CA ASN A 41 -0.08 9.82 29.24
C ASN A 41 -0.56 9.95 27.78
N VAL A 42 0.16 10.70 26.95
CA VAL A 42 -0.10 10.79 25.51
C VAL A 42 0.31 9.48 24.87
N GLU A 43 -0.54 8.94 24.00
CA GLU A 43 -0.25 7.73 23.23
C GLU A 43 0.79 8.05 22.16
N LEU A 44 1.93 7.37 22.24
CA LEU A 44 3.02 7.43 21.27
C LEU A 44 2.75 6.46 20.12
N GLY A 45 2.21 5.29 20.44
CA GLY A 45 1.84 4.29 19.45
C GLY A 45 0.90 3.24 20.01
N PHE A 46 0.13 2.64 19.10
CA PHE A 46 -0.82 1.59 19.41
C PHE A 46 -0.78 0.51 18.34
N GLN A 47 -0.72 -0.74 18.76
CA GLN A 47 -0.82 -1.88 17.86
C GLN A 47 -1.78 -2.92 18.40
N ARG A 48 -2.40 -3.63 17.47
CA ARG A 48 -3.17 -4.83 17.76
C ARG A 48 -3.01 -5.84 16.64
N SER A 49 -3.14 -7.10 17.00
CA SER A 49 -3.40 -8.14 16.02
C SER A 49 -4.24 -9.26 16.62
N PHE A 50 -4.94 -9.98 15.75
CA PHE A 50 -5.78 -11.12 16.11
C PHE A 50 -5.09 -12.46 15.86
N ALA A 51 -4.03 -12.47 15.04
CA ALA A 51 -3.29 -13.67 14.67
C ALA A 51 -1.87 -13.33 14.23
N GLY A 52 -0.93 -14.25 14.48
CA GLY A 52 0.43 -14.16 13.96
C GLY A 52 1.36 -13.33 14.85
N LEU A 53 2.54 -13.01 14.32
CA LEU A 53 3.58 -12.32 15.06
C LEU A 53 3.18 -10.87 15.35
N MET A 54 3.69 -10.32 16.43
CA MET A 54 3.64 -8.88 16.72
C MET A 54 4.98 -8.43 17.27
N PHE A 55 5.36 -7.20 16.95
CA PHE A 55 6.56 -6.54 17.44
C PHE A 55 6.21 -5.16 17.94
N VAL A 56 6.80 -4.72 19.05
CA VAL A 56 6.68 -3.35 19.53
C VAL A 56 8.07 -2.78 19.80
N ASP A 57 8.31 -1.55 19.38
CA ASP A 57 9.48 -0.78 19.80
C ASP A 57 9.12 0.13 20.98
N ILE A 58 9.78 -0.10 22.12
CA ILE A 58 9.64 0.75 23.30
C ILE A 58 10.84 1.69 23.32
N GLU A 59 10.60 2.93 22.89
CA GLU A 59 11.63 3.95 22.80
C GLU A 59 11.92 4.67 24.13
N SER A 60 13.00 5.45 24.15
CA SER A 60 13.42 6.24 25.32
C SER A 60 12.42 7.34 25.74
N SER A 61 11.50 7.73 24.86
CA SER A 61 10.40 8.65 25.13
C SER A 61 9.28 8.00 25.95
N ALA A 62 9.15 6.66 25.90
CA ALA A 62 8.10 5.92 26.58
C ALA A 62 8.26 5.96 28.11
N ARG A 63 7.14 6.04 28.82
CA ARG A 63 7.07 6.00 30.28
C ARG A 63 6.09 4.96 30.79
N ARG A 64 5.08 4.60 30.00
CA ARG A 64 4.12 3.57 30.34
C ARG A 64 3.81 2.70 29.14
N VAL A 65 3.69 1.40 29.37
CA VAL A 65 3.16 0.42 28.42
C VAL A 65 1.92 -0.23 29.01
N GLU A 66 0.85 -0.28 28.24
CA GLU A 66 -0.40 -0.93 28.58
C GLU A 66 -0.67 -2.05 27.58
N THR A 67 -0.90 -3.26 28.08
CA THR A 67 -1.16 -4.44 27.27
C THR A 67 -2.47 -5.10 27.63
N ALA A 68 -3.15 -5.64 26.62
CA ALA A 68 -4.37 -6.41 26.77
C ALA A 68 -4.32 -7.67 25.90
N GLY A 69 -5.15 -8.66 26.27
CA GLY A 69 -5.22 -9.95 25.60
C GLY A 69 -4.38 -11.04 26.29
N PRO A 70 -4.43 -12.27 25.78
CA PRO A 70 -3.77 -13.43 26.38
C PRO A 70 -2.25 -13.49 26.16
N CYS A 71 -1.65 -12.38 25.73
CA CYS A 71 -0.36 -12.38 25.04
C CYS A 71 0.76 -12.06 26.01
N VAL A 72 1.87 -12.79 25.89
CA VAL A 72 3.06 -12.60 26.73
C VAL A 72 4.17 -12.05 25.84
N TRP A 73 4.55 -10.81 26.12
CA TRP A 73 5.60 -10.10 25.44
C TRP A 73 6.95 -10.48 26.02
N SER A 74 7.93 -10.72 25.15
CA SER A 74 9.31 -11.01 25.51
C SER A 74 10.26 -10.22 24.61
N PRO A 75 11.51 -9.95 25.01
CA PRO A 75 12.49 -9.31 24.15
C PRO A 75 12.56 -9.99 22.78
N ALA A 76 12.51 -9.19 21.72
CA ALA A 76 12.50 -9.73 20.37
C ALA A 76 13.81 -10.46 20.06
N SER A 77 13.69 -11.68 19.53
CA SER A 77 14.85 -12.45 19.06
C SER A 77 15.55 -11.72 17.92
N SER A 78 16.88 -11.75 17.88
CA SER A 78 17.64 -11.29 16.71
C SER A 78 17.56 -12.23 15.50
N ALA A 79 17.10 -13.47 15.71
CA ALA A 79 16.91 -14.44 14.64
C ALA A 79 15.61 -14.19 13.86
N ALA A 80 15.63 -14.53 12.57
CA ALA A 80 14.45 -14.52 11.73
C ALA A 80 13.35 -15.43 12.30
N GLN A 81 12.11 -14.94 12.24
CA GLN A 81 10.94 -15.68 12.64
C GLN A 81 10.23 -16.25 11.41
N PRO A 82 9.66 -17.47 11.49
CA PRO A 82 8.78 -17.96 10.44
C PRO A 82 7.59 -17.03 10.25
N TYR A 83 7.38 -16.56 9.03
CA TYR A 83 6.31 -15.62 8.70
C TYR A 83 5.48 -16.14 7.53
N ALA A 84 4.18 -16.32 7.77
CA ALA A 84 3.20 -16.78 6.79
C ALA A 84 2.29 -15.65 6.31
N PHE A 85 2.76 -14.40 6.35
CA PHE A 85 1.96 -13.22 6.02
C PHE A 85 0.66 -13.10 6.81
N THR A 86 0.80 -13.20 8.13
CA THR A 86 -0.26 -12.91 9.09
C THR A 86 0.38 -12.31 10.33
N GLY A 87 -0.16 -11.18 10.78
CA GLY A 87 0.49 -10.33 11.78
C GLY A 87 1.68 -9.59 11.17
N MET A 88 2.65 -9.27 12.02
CA MET A 88 3.80 -8.43 11.69
C MET A 88 5.02 -9.25 11.24
N ALA A 89 5.87 -8.63 10.44
CA ALA A 89 7.19 -9.12 10.07
C ALA A 89 8.18 -7.97 10.02
N ARG A 90 9.43 -8.22 10.43
CA ARG A 90 10.54 -7.30 10.19
C ARG A 90 11.03 -7.50 8.76
N VAL A 91 10.99 -6.44 7.97
CA VAL A 91 11.45 -6.49 6.58
C VAL A 91 12.98 -6.59 6.55
N GLY A 92 13.50 -7.37 5.60
CA GLY A 92 14.91 -7.72 5.50
C GLY A 92 15.37 -8.84 6.46
N LEU A 93 14.51 -9.28 7.38
CA LEU A 93 14.84 -10.35 8.33
C LEU A 93 13.80 -11.49 8.35
N ASP A 94 12.55 -11.18 8.69
CA ASP A 94 11.45 -12.17 8.70
C ASP A 94 10.81 -12.30 7.30
N VAL A 95 10.78 -11.21 6.55
CA VAL A 95 10.32 -11.15 5.17
C VAL A 95 11.34 -10.40 4.32
N ALA A 96 11.67 -10.91 3.13
CA ALA A 96 12.61 -10.25 2.23
C ALA A 96 12.02 -8.96 1.62
N THR A 97 12.88 -8.06 1.16
CA THR A 97 12.47 -6.95 0.30
C THR A 97 11.99 -7.47 -1.07
N GLY A 98 11.22 -6.64 -1.76
CA GLY A 98 10.69 -6.90 -3.09
C GLY A 98 9.18 -6.70 -3.17
N TRP A 99 8.63 -7.13 -4.30
CA TRP A 99 7.21 -6.98 -4.60
C TRP A 99 6.42 -8.21 -4.21
N TYR A 100 5.24 -7.98 -3.63
CA TYR A 100 4.32 -9.03 -3.20
C TYR A 100 2.91 -8.69 -3.62
N THR A 101 2.09 -9.70 -3.87
CA THR A 101 0.66 -9.55 -4.16
C THR A 101 -0.16 -10.53 -3.36
N ALA A 102 -1.38 -10.15 -3.04
CA ALA A 102 -2.40 -11.05 -2.50
C ALA A 102 -3.73 -10.83 -3.23
N SER A 103 -4.61 -11.83 -3.18
CA SER A 103 -5.98 -11.70 -3.65
C SER A 103 -6.76 -10.60 -2.93
N GLY A 104 -6.32 -10.24 -1.71
CA GLY A 104 -7.06 -9.44 -0.77
C GLY A 104 -8.21 -10.22 -0.15
N GLY A 105 -9.10 -9.47 0.50
CA GLY A 105 -10.27 -9.96 1.23
C GLY A 105 -11.14 -8.77 1.65
N PRO A 106 -12.40 -8.98 2.08
CA PRO A 106 -13.31 -7.88 2.40
C PRO A 106 -12.84 -6.98 3.56
N GLN A 107 -11.91 -7.49 4.39
CA GLN A 107 -11.32 -6.78 5.52
C GLN A 107 -9.79 -6.82 5.47
N CYS A 108 -9.21 -6.99 4.26
CA CYS A 108 -7.77 -7.00 4.11
C CYS A 108 -7.19 -5.69 4.64
N TYR A 109 -6.36 -5.82 5.66
CA TYR A 109 -5.54 -4.75 6.20
C TYR A 109 -4.08 -5.08 5.96
N TRP A 110 -3.34 -4.12 5.44
CA TRP A 110 -1.89 -4.16 5.52
C TRP A 110 -1.34 -2.77 5.75
N GLU A 111 -0.18 -2.73 6.39
CA GLU A 111 0.53 -1.51 6.76
C GLU A 111 2.03 -1.76 6.64
N ILE A 112 2.73 -0.83 6.01
CA ILE A 112 4.18 -0.78 5.96
C ILE A 112 4.58 0.43 6.80
N SER A 113 5.46 0.20 7.77
CA SER A 113 5.90 1.24 8.71
C SER A 113 7.42 1.27 8.83
N GLU A 114 7.97 2.43 9.19
CA GLU A 114 9.41 2.67 9.38
C GLU A 114 10.00 1.79 10.49
N ASP A 115 9.21 1.54 11.54
CA ASP A 115 9.56 0.70 12.68
C ASP A 115 8.31 0.12 13.34
N ALA A 116 8.47 -0.54 14.49
CA ALA A 116 7.40 -1.20 15.21
C ALA A 116 6.88 -0.37 16.39
N ASP A 117 7.01 0.96 16.40
CA ASP A 117 6.53 1.80 17.51
C ASP A 117 4.99 1.90 17.57
N GLY A 118 4.31 1.65 16.44
CA GLY A 118 2.85 1.75 16.31
C GLY A 118 2.33 3.18 16.20
N SER A 119 3.19 4.14 15.90
CA SER A 119 2.81 5.53 15.71
C SER A 119 2.21 5.74 14.31
N TYR A 120 1.26 6.68 14.22
CA TYR A 120 0.70 7.05 12.91
C TYR A 120 1.73 7.77 12.02
N GLY A 121 2.70 8.46 12.63
CA GLY A 121 3.74 9.20 11.90
C GLY A 121 4.75 8.31 11.19
N GLY A 122 4.96 7.07 11.69
CA GLY A 122 5.86 6.09 11.08
C GLY A 122 5.22 5.23 9.99
N VAL A 123 3.94 5.40 9.68
CA VAL A 123 3.25 4.65 8.62
C VAL A 123 3.68 5.19 7.25
N LEU A 124 4.31 4.33 6.45
CA LEU A 124 4.78 4.64 5.09
C LEU A 124 3.67 4.43 4.06
N ASP A 125 2.92 3.34 4.19
CA ASP A 125 1.80 3.01 3.31
C ASP A 125 0.85 2.05 4.02
N ALA A 126 -0.45 2.16 3.75
CA ALA A 126 -1.45 1.32 4.37
C ALA A 126 -2.72 1.23 3.52
N HIS A 127 -3.45 0.12 3.67
CA HIS A 127 -4.77 -0.02 3.10
C HIS A 127 -5.67 -0.88 3.98
N TYR A 128 -6.94 -0.52 4.01
CA TYR A 128 -8.02 -1.32 4.57
C TYR A 128 -9.15 -1.40 3.54
N GLY A 129 -9.46 -2.59 3.06
CA GLY A 129 -10.55 -2.74 2.10
C GLY A 129 -10.49 -4.02 1.29
N ALA A 130 -11.41 -4.10 0.34
CA ALA A 130 -11.53 -5.22 -0.58
C ALA A 130 -10.72 -5.00 -1.86
N GLY A 131 -10.50 -6.11 -2.57
CA GLY A 131 -9.86 -6.15 -3.89
C GLY A 131 -8.41 -6.60 -3.83
N ARG A 132 -7.82 -6.83 -5.00
CA ARG A 132 -6.45 -7.33 -5.13
C ARG A 132 -5.45 -6.27 -4.71
N VAL A 133 -4.46 -6.66 -3.92
CA VAL A 133 -3.42 -5.76 -3.42
C VAL A 133 -2.04 -6.15 -3.94
N ALA A 134 -1.19 -5.14 -4.10
CA ALA A 134 0.25 -5.29 -4.29
C ALA A 134 0.99 -4.34 -3.35
N ILE A 135 2.15 -4.77 -2.86
CA ILE A 135 3.03 -3.97 -2.02
C ILE A 135 4.47 -4.05 -2.52
N SER A 136 5.22 -2.99 -2.27
CA SER A 136 6.65 -2.92 -2.48
C SER A 136 7.35 -2.76 -1.14
N LEU A 137 8.08 -3.80 -0.72
CA LEU A 137 8.90 -3.76 0.48
C LEU A 137 10.32 -3.33 0.10
N THR A 138 10.71 -2.14 0.53
CA THR A 138 12.02 -1.55 0.25
C THR A 138 12.94 -1.66 1.48
N PRO A 139 14.24 -1.32 1.37
CA PRO A 139 15.11 -1.26 2.54
C PRO A 139 14.69 -0.25 3.63
N THR A 140 13.81 0.70 3.31
CA THR A 140 13.25 1.66 4.29
C THR A 140 11.95 1.18 4.92
N SER A 141 11.33 0.11 4.40
CA SER A 141 10.26 -0.58 5.09
C SER A 141 10.86 -1.27 6.31
N GLY A 142 10.47 -0.90 7.53
CA GLY A 142 10.98 -1.53 8.75
C GLY A 142 10.15 -2.75 9.13
N VAL A 143 8.83 -2.59 9.14
CA VAL A 143 7.88 -3.66 9.42
C VAL A 143 6.73 -3.69 8.42
N LEU A 144 6.22 -4.89 8.18
CA LEU A 144 4.98 -5.15 7.46
C LEU A 144 3.98 -5.77 8.45
N LEU A 145 2.77 -5.23 8.54
CA LEU A 145 1.61 -5.86 9.17
C LEU A 145 0.63 -6.30 8.09
N THR A 146 0.10 -7.53 8.20
CA THR A 146 -0.97 -8.01 7.31
C THR A 146 -2.04 -8.77 8.10
N GLU A 147 -3.30 -8.48 7.83
CA GLU A 147 -4.47 -9.19 8.39
C GLU A 147 -5.51 -9.40 7.28
N ASP A 148 -6.09 -10.60 7.22
CA ASP A 148 -7.23 -10.94 6.32
C ASP A 148 -7.04 -10.65 4.82
N CYS A 149 -5.79 -10.60 4.34
CA CYS A 149 -5.46 -10.37 2.93
C CYS A 149 -5.37 -11.65 2.07
N GLY A 150 -5.53 -12.81 2.69
CA GLY A 150 -5.34 -14.10 2.03
C GLY A 150 -3.86 -14.46 1.86
N THR A 151 -3.55 -15.24 0.82
CA THR A 151 -2.18 -15.72 0.59
C THR A 151 -1.37 -14.70 -0.21
N TRP A 152 -0.26 -14.28 0.36
CA TRP A 152 0.71 -13.44 -0.33
C TRP A 152 1.66 -14.27 -1.18
N THR A 153 1.95 -13.78 -2.37
CA THR A 153 2.89 -14.36 -3.33
C THR A 153 3.94 -13.32 -3.67
N ARG A 154 5.22 -13.70 -3.60
CA ARG A 154 6.34 -12.85 -4.03
C ARG A 154 6.40 -12.80 -5.56
N LEU A 155 6.62 -11.61 -6.10
CA LEU A 155 6.88 -11.42 -7.53
C LEU A 155 8.39 -11.59 -7.81
N ALA A 156 8.73 -12.02 -9.02
CA ALA A 156 10.12 -12.29 -9.40
C ALA A 156 11.00 -11.04 -9.32
N SER A 157 10.43 -9.89 -9.67
CA SER A 157 11.05 -8.57 -9.66
C SER A 157 9.96 -7.50 -9.51
N GLU A 158 10.38 -6.23 -9.51
CA GLU A 158 9.47 -5.14 -9.84
C GLU A 158 8.74 -5.43 -11.16
N PRO A 159 7.41 -5.34 -11.19
CA PRO A 159 6.66 -5.55 -12.43
C PRO A 159 6.96 -4.44 -13.43
N PRO A 160 7.37 -4.75 -14.67
CA PRO A 160 7.55 -3.73 -15.70
C PRO A 160 6.22 -3.12 -16.16
N ARG A 161 5.09 -3.74 -15.79
CA ARG A 161 3.75 -3.25 -16.10
C ARG A 161 2.89 -3.41 -14.87
N TYR A 162 2.30 -2.30 -14.45
CA TYR A 162 1.52 -2.13 -13.26
C TYR A 162 0.39 -1.14 -13.51
N PHE A 163 -0.81 -1.52 -13.10
CA PHE A 163 -1.97 -0.66 -13.06
C PHE A 163 -2.65 -0.88 -11.72
N GLU A 164 -2.65 0.13 -10.88
CA GLU A 164 -3.36 0.11 -9.61
C GLU A 164 -4.32 1.25 -9.51
N VAL A 165 -5.47 0.96 -8.90
CA VAL A 165 -6.45 1.95 -8.53
C VAL A 165 -6.80 1.80 -7.07
N ILE A 166 -6.83 2.93 -6.35
CA ILE A 166 -7.15 3.03 -4.93
C ILE A 166 -8.31 4.02 -4.77
N GLY A 167 -9.44 3.56 -4.24
CA GLY A 167 -10.58 4.41 -3.93
C GLY A 167 -10.52 4.96 -2.52
N SER A 168 -10.90 6.23 -2.36
CA SER A 168 -11.32 6.74 -1.05
C SER A 168 -12.62 6.06 -0.59
N PRO A 169 -12.97 6.03 0.71
CA PRO A 169 -14.21 5.41 1.19
C PRO A 169 -15.51 5.92 0.52
N THR A 170 -15.52 7.16 0.04
CA THR A 170 -16.66 7.79 -0.64
C THR A 170 -16.54 7.79 -2.16
N ASP A 171 -15.50 7.15 -2.72
CA ASP A 171 -15.36 6.99 -4.17
C ASP A 171 -16.46 6.06 -4.70
N PRO A 172 -17.36 6.52 -5.58
CA PRO A 172 -18.44 5.68 -6.10
C PRO A 172 -17.96 4.60 -7.08
N ILE A 173 -16.70 4.66 -7.55
CA ILE A 173 -16.14 3.65 -8.43
C ILE A 173 -15.60 2.45 -7.64
N LEU A 174 -14.65 2.66 -6.73
CA LEU A 174 -14.02 1.57 -5.96
C LEU A 174 -14.63 1.37 -4.57
N LEU A 175 -15.42 2.31 -4.05
CA LEU A 175 -16.09 2.22 -2.74
C LEU A 175 -15.09 1.97 -1.60
N GLY A 176 -13.95 2.65 -1.63
CA GLY A 176 -12.86 2.46 -0.66
C GLY A 176 -11.94 1.28 -0.95
N GLY A 177 -12.21 0.48 -1.99
CA GLY A 177 -11.39 -0.66 -2.36
C GLY A 177 -10.07 -0.29 -3.04
N ARG A 178 -9.21 -1.29 -3.22
CA ARG A 178 -7.96 -1.22 -3.99
C ARG A 178 -7.89 -2.40 -4.94
N GLU A 179 -7.51 -2.14 -6.19
CA GLU A 179 -7.31 -3.18 -7.19
C GLU A 179 -5.98 -2.96 -7.89
N ALA A 180 -5.12 -3.98 -7.87
CA ALA A 180 -3.78 -3.95 -8.48
C ALA A 180 -3.62 -5.03 -9.55
N PHE A 181 -3.11 -4.66 -10.72
CA PHE A 181 -2.88 -5.53 -11.88
C PHE A 181 -1.43 -5.40 -12.33
N PHE A 182 -0.80 -6.52 -12.66
CA PHE A 182 0.62 -6.55 -13.01
C PHE A 182 0.95 -7.76 -13.88
N THR A 183 2.12 -7.68 -14.53
CA THR A 183 2.66 -8.75 -15.38
C THR A 183 2.72 -10.09 -14.65
N GLY A 184 2.35 -11.18 -15.34
CA GLY A 184 2.44 -12.56 -14.84
C GLY A 184 1.19 -13.07 -14.08
N TYR A 185 0.26 -12.19 -13.71
CA TYR A 185 -1.00 -12.59 -13.07
C TYR A 185 -2.22 -12.16 -13.88
N SER A 186 -2.35 -10.85 -14.12
CA SER A 186 -3.38 -10.27 -14.97
C SER A 186 -2.81 -8.98 -15.56
N PRO A 187 -2.09 -9.09 -16.70
CA PRO A 187 -1.27 -7.99 -17.18
C PRO A 187 -2.14 -6.84 -17.69
N PRO A 188 -1.83 -5.58 -17.31
CA PRO A 188 -2.45 -4.43 -17.93
C PRO A 188 -1.95 -4.29 -19.39
N ALA A 189 -2.85 -3.89 -20.28
CA ALA A 189 -2.55 -3.63 -21.68
C ALA A 189 -2.64 -2.13 -21.99
N LEU A 190 -1.74 -1.66 -22.85
CA LEU A 190 -1.62 -0.27 -23.29
C LEU A 190 -1.89 -0.19 -24.80
N SER A 191 -2.63 0.82 -25.23
CA SER A 191 -2.89 1.09 -26.65
C SER A 191 -3.14 2.58 -26.91
N GLY A 192 -3.14 2.96 -28.19
CA GLY A 192 -3.42 4.33 -28.64
C GLY A 192 -2.18 5.07 -29.16
N THR A 193 -2.18 6.39 -29.03
CA THR A 193 -1.16 7.32 -29.53
C THR A 193 -0.68 8.25 -28.41
N ALA A 194 0.27 9.14 -28.70
CA ALA A 194 0.72 10.16 -27.75
C ALA A 194 -0.37 11.17 -27.30
N SER A 195 -1.51 11.26 -28.01
CA SER A 195 -2.61 12.18 -27.69
C SER A 195 -3.88 11.49 -27.20
N ALA A 196 -3.97 10.17 -27.32
CA ALA A 196 -5.09 9.38 -26.84
C ALA A 196 -4.58 8.01 -26.38
N ILE A 197 -4.61 7.78 -25.07
CA ILE A 197 -4.05 6.57 -24.44
C ILE A 197 -5.19 5.80 -23.77
N MET A 198 -5.24 4.50 -24.01
CA MET A 198 -6.15 3.58 -23.33
C MET A 198 -5.35 2.51 -22.61
N ILE A 199 -5.63 2.35 -21.31
CA ILE A 199 -5.11 1.26 -20.48
C ILE A 199 -6.28 0.35 -20.09
N THR A 200 -6.11 -0.95 -20.24
CA THR A 200 -7.09 -1.97 -19.79
C THR A 200 -6.43 -2.93 -18.83
N ALA A 201 -7.12 -3.27 -17.74
CA ALA A 201 -6.59 -4.15 -16.70
C ALA A 201 -7.75 -4.89 -16.00
N GLY A 202 -7.90 -6.18 -16.28
CA GLY A 202 -9.07 -6.94 -15.83
C GLY A 202 -10.38 -6.25 -16.24
N PRO A 203 -11.28 -5.93 -15.30
CA PRO A 203 -12.55 -5.24 -15.61
C PRO A 203 -12.41 -3.73 -15.77
N TRP A 204 -11.21 -3.18 -15.60
CA TRP A 204 -10.97 -1.74 -15.59
C TRP A 204 -10.48 -1.23 -16.94
N THR A 205 -10.91 -0.02 -17.30
CA THR A 205 -10.40 0.74 -18.42
C THR A 205 -10.18 2.18 -18.01
N LEU A 206 -9.01 2.71 -18.28
CA LEU A 206 -8.69 4.14 -18.18
C LEU A 206 -8.46 4.68 -19.58
N ASP A 207 -9.25 5.67 -19.95
CA ASP A 207 -9.05 6.46 -21.15
C ASP A 207 -8.52 7.85 -20.81
N LEU A 208 -7.49 8.26 -21.55
CA LEU A 208 -6.82 9.56 -21.41
C LEU A 208 -6.76 10.25 -22.76
N LYS A 209 -7.16 11.52 -22.82
CA LYS A 209 -7.06 12.38 -24.02
C LYS A 209 -6.26 13.63 -23.69
N ALA A 210 -5.22 13.91 -24.46
CA ALA A 210 -4.41 15.12 -24.33
C ALA A 210 -5.25 16.37 -24.71
N PRO A 211 -4.79 17.59 -24.34
CA PRO A 211 -5.47 18.80 -24.79
C PRO A 211 -5.57 18.86 -26.31
N THR A 212 -6.66 19.43 -26.83
CA THR A 212 -6.99 19.44 -28.26
C THR A 212 -5.81 19.94 -29.11
N GLY A 213 -5.41 19.14 -30.11
CA GLY A 213 -4.32 19.47 -31.03
C GLY A 213 -2.92 19.25 -30.47
N SER A 214 -2.78 18.62 -29.30
CA SER A 214 -1.49 18.36 -28.65
C SER A 214 -1.29 16.89 -28.27
N ASN A 215 -0.06 16.54 -27.93
CA ASN A 215 0.31 15.27 -27.31
C ASN A 215 0.55 15.46 -25.81
N PHE A 216 0.47 14.37 -25.04
CA PHE A 216 1.00 14.35 -23.69
C PHE A 216 2.53 14.60 -23.69
N ILE A 217 3.02 15.21 -22.63
CA ILE A 217 4.43 15.57 -22.44
C ILE A 217 4.90 14.97 -21.12
N ALA A 218 5.95 14.14 -21.17
CA ALA A 218 6.58 13.57 -19.98
C ALA A 218 7.10 14.67 -19.04
N GLY A 219 6.96 14.45 -17.73
CA GLY A 219 7.27 15.43 -16.69
C GLY A 219 6.18 16.48 -16.45
N THR A 220 5.10 16.50 -17.24
CA THR A 220 4.05 17.52 -17.14
C THR A 220 2.91 17.08 -16.22
N GLN A 221 2.42 18.02 -15.41
CA GLN A 221 1.20 17.88 -14.63
C GLN A 221 0.06 18.64 -15.30
N TYR A 222 -1.06 17.96 -15.46
CA TYR A 222 -2.28 18.45 -16.08
C TYR A 222 -3.42 18.46 -15.08
N ASN A 223 -4.33 19.42 -15.25
CA ASN A 223 -5.67 19.33 -14.69
C ASN A 223 -6.49 18.40 -15.58
N ALA A 224 -7.19 17.47 -14.96
CA ALA A 224 -8.01 16.47 -15.63
C ALA A 224 -9.49 16.78 -15.45
N VAL A 225 -10.26 16.55 -16.52
CA VAL A 225 -11.72 16.65 -16.55
C VAL A 225 -12.29 15.42 -17.26
N THR A 226 -13.61 15.24 -17.29
CA THR A 226 -14.26 14.21 -18.12
C THR A 226 -13.73 14.27 -19.56
N LEU A 227 -13.73 13.15 -20.30
CA LEU A 227 -13.33 13.03 -21.73
C LEU A 227 -14.13 13.94 -22.70
N ASN A 228 -14.09 15.24 -22.46
CA ASN A 228 -14.61 16.30 -23.28
C ASN A 228 -13.44 16.98 -23.97
N GLU A 229 -13.67 17.50 -25.17
CA GLU A 229 -12.64 18.25 -25.88
C GLU A 229 -12.35 19.56 -25.15
N SER A 230 -11.08 19.75 -24.80
CA SER A 230 -10.61 20.94 -24.11
C SER A 230 -9.24 21.31 -24.62
N ALA A 231 -9.02 22.60 -24.86
CA ALA A 231 -7.73 23.12 -25.30
C ALA A 231 -6.69 23.18 -24.17
N THR A 232 -7.10 23.09 -22.90
CA THR A 232 -6.24 23.37 -21.73
C THR A 232 -6.20 22.26 -20.69
N THR A 233 -7.11 21.30 -20.74
CA THR A 233 -7.21 20.20 -19.77
C THR A 233 -7.12 18.86 -20.48
N VAL A 234 -6.71 17.84 -19.74
CA VAL A 234 -6.75 16.46 -20.24
C VAL A 234 -8.11 15.85 -19.97
N GLY A 235 -8.60 15.05 -20.91
CA GLY A 235 -9.75 14.19 -20.70
C GLY A 235 -9.31 12.93 -19.96
N MET A 236 -10.06 12.53 -18.94
CA MET A 236 -9.82 11.33 -18.16
C MET A 236 -11.15 10.62 -17.85
N TYR A 237 -11.16 9.30 -18.01
CA TYR A 237 -12.33 8.50 -17.71
C TYR A 237 -11.93 7.08 -17.30
N LEU A 238 -11.92 6.86 -15.98
CA LEU A 238 -11.85 5.54 -15.39
C LEU A 238 -13.24 4.90 -15.33
N ARG A 239 -13.34 3.65 -15.78
CA ARG A 239 -14.54 2.81 -15.63
C ARG A 239 -14.17 1.35 -15.34
N GLY A 240 -15.08 0.64 -14.70
CA GLY A 240 -14.97 -0.81 -14.52
C GLY A 240 -16.08 -1.36 -13.66
N LEU A 241 -16.34 -2.67 -13.79
CA LEU A 241 -17.41 -3.36 -13.03
C LEU A 241 -18.80 -2.70 -13.15
N GLY A 242 -19.11 -2.10 -14.30
CA GLY A 242 -20.35 -1.36 -14.53
C GLY A 242 -20.43 0.00 -13.82
N ARG A 243 -19.33 0.48 -13.23
CA ARG A 243 -19.24 1.77 -12.52
C ARG A 243 -18.40 2.76 -13.33
N SER A 244 -18.84 4.01 -13.34
CA SER A 244 -18.15 5.15 -13.94
C SER A 244 -18.75 6.47 -13.43
N CYS A 245 -18.05 7.57 -13.66
CA CYS A 245 -18.51 8.92 -13.30
C CYS A 245 -19.15 9.65 -14.48
N THR A 246 -20.07 10.58 -14.20
CA THR A 246 -20.57 11.50 -15.22
C THR A 246 -19.64 12.71 -15.35
N ASN A 247 -19.32 13.33 -14.21
CA ASN A 247 -18.39 14.44 -14.15
C ASN A 247 -17.11 14.01 -13.44
N VAL A 248 -15.99 14.26 -14.10
CA VAL A 248 -14.65 13.99 -13.59
C VAL A 248 -13.94 15.31 -13.42
N SER A 249 -13.22 15.42 -12.30
CA SER A 249 -12.18 16.41 -12.09
C SER A 249 -10.93 15.73 -11.53
N GLY A 250 -9.80 16.43 -11.50
CA GLY A 250 -8.61 15.97 -10.79
C GLY A 250 -7.34 16.29 -11.54
N SER A 251 -6.39 15.37 -11.54
CA SER A 251 -5.07 15.61 -12.10
C SER A 251 -4.47 14.37 -12.75
N LEU A 252 -3.56 14.62 -13.69
CA LEU A 252 -2.69 13.62 -14.31
C LEU A 252 -1.27 14.17 -14.32
N ARG A 253 -0.32 13.43 -13.79
CA ARG A 253 1.11 13.69 -13.96
C ARG A 253 1.70 12.60 -14.84
N VAL A 254 2.15 12.97 -16.03
CA VAL A 254 2.83 12.06 -16.94
C VAL A 254 4.30 11.99 -16.53
N LEU A 255 4.80 10.81 -16.25
CA LEU A 255 6.18 10.56 -15.84
C LEU A 255 7.04 10.14 -17.04
N ALA A 256 6.50 9.26 -17.89
CA ALA A 256 7.16 8.79 -19.10
C ALA A 256 6.15 8.58 -20.22
N LEU A 257 6.58 8.86 -21.46
CA LEU A 257 5.81 8.61 -22.68
C LEU A 257 6.78 8.33 -23.82
N GLU A 258 6.61 7.18 -24.48
CA GLU A 258 7.34 6.85 -25.70
C GLU A 258 6.36 6.36 -26.77
N THR A 259 6.68 6.62 -28.04
CA THR A 259 5.90 6.16 -29.18
C THR A 259 6.79 5.56 -30.26
N SER A 260 6.25 4.60 -31.00
CA SER A 260 6.87 4.02 -32.18
C SER A 260 5.80 3.82 -33.25
N GLY A 261 6.08 4.24 -34.49
CA GLY A 261 5.11 4.16 -35.58
C GLY A 261 3.80 4.92 -35.32
N GLY A 262 3.82 5.94 -34.45
CA GLY A 262 2.63 6.69 -34.04
C GLY A 262 1.82 6.05 -32.89
N SER A 263 2.14 4.82 -32.51
CA SER A 263 1.52 4.12 -31.38
C SER A 263 2.29 4.34 -30.09
N VAL A 264 1.60 4.40 -28.96
CA VAL A 264 2.22 4.46 -27.64
C VAL A 264 2.86 3.11 -27.28
N THR A 265 4.11 3.15 -26.83
CA THR A 265 4.93 1.98 -26.49
C THR A 265 5.58 2.09 -25.12
N ARG A 266 5.34 3.16 -24.36
CA ARG A 266 5.69 3.30 -22.94
C ARG A 266 4.81 4.37 -22.34
N PHE A 267 4.25 4.12 -21.16
CA PHE A 267 3.48 5.14 -20.46
C PHE A 267 3.55 4.93 -18.95
N SER A 268 3.98 5.95 -18.23
CA SER A 268 4.01 5.97 -16.77
C SER A 268 3.36 7.25 -16.29
N ALA A 269 2.45 7.13 -15.34
CA ALA A 269 1.67 8.27 -14.86
C ALA A 269 1.08 8.05 -13.47
N LEU A 270 0.87 9.16 -12.78
CA LEU A 270 0.06 9.24 -11.57
C LEU A 270 -1.19 10.04 -11.88
N ALA A 271 -2.36 9.50 -11.58
CA ALA A 271 -3.62 10.19 -11.79
C ALA A 271 -4.46 10.21 -10.52
N ARG A 272 -5.26 11.26 -10.39
CA ARG A 272 -6.29 11.38 -9.35
C ARG A 272 -7.58 11.79 -10.03
N GLN A 273 -8.62 10.98 -9.87
CA GLN A 273 -9.97 11.24 -10.37
C GLN A 273 -10.90 11.53 -9.20
N THR A 274 -11.61 12.67 -9.21
CA THR A 274 -12.75 12.95 -8.32
C THR A 274 -14.04 12.85 -9.11
N CYS A 275 -15.02 12.15 -8.54
CA CYS A 275 -16.25 11.74 -9.23
C CYS A 275 -17.43 12.59 -8.78
N ASP A 276 -18.01 13.38 -9.68
CA ASP A 276 -19.21 14.18 -9.38
C ASP A 276 -19.06 15.06 -8.12
N GLY A 277 -17.84 15.52 -7.84
CA GLY A 277 -17.47 16.30 -6.65
C GLY A 277 -17.30 15.48 -5.36
N VAL A 278 -17.39 14.15 -5.44
CA VAL A 278 -17.35 13.21 -4.30
C VAL A 278 -16.24 12.18 -4.49
N GLY A 279 -15.53 11.91 -3.39
CA GLY A 279 -14.49 10.88 -3.33
C GLY A 279 -13.33 11.12 -4.30
N ALA A 280 -12.36 10.22 -4.25
CA ALA A 280 -11.30 10.17 -5.25
C ALA A 280 -10.83 8.73 -5.49
N ALA A 281 -10.54 8.42 -6.75
CA ALA A 281 -9.72 7.30 -7.15
C ALA A 281 -8.30 7.80 -7.45
N TYR A 282 -7.30 7.19 -6.84
CA TYR A 282 -5.89 7.39 -7.14
C TYR A 282 -5.44 6.25 -8.03
N ILE A 283 -4.76 6.58 -9.13
CA ILE A 283 -4.38 5.62 -10.14
C ILE A 283 -2.87 5.72 -10.33
N LEU A 284 -2.20 4.59 -10.21
CA LEU A 284 -0.78 4.45 -10.47
C LEU A 284 -0.62 3.57 -11.71
N ILE A 285 0.16 4.08 -12.65
CA ILE A 285 0.38 3.43 -13.94
C ILE A 285 1.87 3.39 -14.16
N ASP A 286 2.38 2.19 -14.38
CA ASP A 286 3.66 2.01 -15.01
C ASP A 286 3.51 0.98 -16.12
N TRP A 287 3.93 1.33 -17.32
CA TRP A 287 3.90 0.42 -18.45
C TRP A 287 5.18 0.58 -19.24
N ASP A 288 6.04 -0.40 -19.08
CA ASP A 288 7.29 -0.54 -19.79
C ASP A 288 7.18 -1.67 -20.84
N PRO A 289 7.68 -1.43 -22.08
CA PRO A 289 7.67 -2.45 -23.12
C PRO A 289 8.57 -3.63 -22.80
N VAL A 290 9.56 -3.48 -21.91
CA VAL A 290 10.48 -4.55 -21.51
C VAL A 290 9.67 -5.71 -20.90
N GLU A 291 9.50 -6.78 -21.67
CA GLU A 291 9.10 -8.06 -21.08
C GLU A 291 10.26 -8.57 -20.21
N LEU A 292 9.95 -9.12 -19.04
CA LEU A 292 10.93 -9.82 -18.23
C LEU A 292 11.53 -10.93 -19.10
N VAL A 293 12.75 -10.74 -19.57
CA VAL A 293 13.53 -11.81 -20.18
C VAL A 293 13.80 -12.81 -19.06
N PRO A 294 13.29 -14.05 -19.14
CA PRO A 294 13.59 -15.05 -18.13
C PRO A 294 15.11 -15.20 -18.05
N VAL A 295 15.67 -15.16 -16.85
CA VAL A 295 17.03 -15.67 -16.65
C VAL A 295 16.92 -17.17 -16.92
N LEU A 296 17.32 -17.60 -18.12
CA LEU A 296 17.46 -19.01 -18.43
C LEU A 296 18.48 -19.62 -17.45
N PRO A 297 18.26 -20.88 -17.02
CA PRO A 297 19.02 -21.53 -15.96
C PRO A 297 20.54 -21.53 -16.18
#